data_AF-A0A3N5NPJ0-F1
#
_entry.id   AF-A0A3N5NPJ0-F1
#
_cell.length_a   1.000
_cell.length_b   1.000
_cell.length_c   1.000
_cell.angle_alpha   90.00
_cell.angle_beta   90.00
_cell.angle_gamma   90.00
#
_symmetry.space_group_name_H-M   'P 1'
#
loop_
_entity.id
_entity.type
_entity.pdbx_description
1 polymer ?
#
loop_
_entity_poly.entity_id
_entity_poly.type
_entity_poly.pdbx_seq_one_letter_code
_entity_poly.pdbx_strand_id
1 'polypeptide(L)'
;MQLRLEIESERVALNEKLLARDKQIHDLGVALEKANDEKRALQDQIRAESERRAAAEEKSSRISELKDLLNAKESGIFQLQEENTQLKTQLSELETRIADERKSIQEKLDLLNSSQTILADAFKALSAEALKSNNQSFLELAKATLEKFQIEAQGDLKQRQKAVENLVLPVRESLLKVDYQIQEIEKARKEAYGSLSEQVKSLITTQEKLQSATGNLVKALRAPSVRGRWGEIQLKRVIEIAGMLPYCDFVEQKTVAADEGHIRPDLIVRLPGGKNVVVDAKAPLQAYLEAMEAQNDRSRLEHMKDHARQVHEHM
;
A
#
# COMPACT_ATOMS: atom_id res chain seq x y z
N MET A 1 42.04 142.04 155.16
CA MET A 1 42.48 142.40 153.80
C MET A 1 43.26 141.28 153.11
N GLN A 2 44.04 140.45 153.84
CA GLN A 2 44.73 139.27 153.26
C GLN A 2 43.80 138.10 152.84
N LEU A 3 42.74 137.79 153.59
CA LEU A 3 41.85 136.64 153.29
C LEU A 3 41.02 136.78 151.99
N ARG A 4 40.89 137.99 151.44
CA ARG A 4 40.10 138.25 150.22
C ARG A 4 40.89 137.99 148.93
N LEU A 5 42.22 138.15 148.98
CA LEU A 5 43.14 137.90 147.86
C LEU A 5 43.37 136.40 147.61
N GLU A 6 43.29 135.58 148.66
CA GLU A 6 43.53 134.13 148.61
C GLU A 6 42.32 133.37 148.01
N ILE A 7 41.10 133.80 148.35
CA ILE A 7 39.86 133.26 147.75
C ILE A 7 39.73 133.65 146.26
N GLU A 8 40.24 134.83 145.90
CA GLU A 8 40.21 135.31 144.52
C GLU A 8 41.23 134.56 143.65
N SER A 9 42.41 134.21 144.19
CA SER A 9 43.38 133.36 143.49
C SER A 9 42.91 131.91 143.33
N GLU A 10 42.25 131.33 144.33
CA GLU A 10 41.65 129.99 144.23
C GLU A 10 40.48 129.94 143.23
N ARG A 11 39.63 130.97 143.18
CA ARG A 11 38.57 131.06 142.15
C ARG A 11 39.15 131.15 140.75
N VAL A 12 40.23 131.91 140.54
CA VAL A 12 40.90 132.01 139.23
C VAL A 12 41.49 130.66 138.83
N ALA A 13 42.20 129.97 139.73
CA ALA A 13 42.77 128.65 139.47
C ALA A 13 41.70 127.58 139.19
N LEU A 14 40.56 127.64 139.86
CA LEU A 14 39.44 126.72 139.61
C LEU A 14 38.75 127.02 138.27
N ASN A 15 38.62 128.31 137.90
CA ASN A 15 38.06 128.72 136.61
C ASN A 15 38.98 128.30 135.46
N GLU A 16 40.29 128.42 135.61
CA GLU A 16 41.27 127.93 134.61
C GLU A 16 41.20 126.41 134.46
N LYS A 17 41.03 125.65 135.54
CA LYS A 17 40.83 124.19 135.47
C LYS A 17 39.50 123.80 134.81
N LEU A 18 38.43 124.54 135.06
CA LEU A 18 37.13 124.36 134.40
C LEU A 18 37.25 124.65 132.89
N LEU A 19 37.86 125.77 132.52
CA LEU A 19 38.12 126.11 131.12
C LEU A 19 38.99 125.07 130.41
N ALA A 20 40.02 124.54 131.09
CA ALA A 20 40.86 123.47 130.56
C ALA A 20 40.07 122.15 130.38
N ARG A 21 39.16 121.83 131.30
CA ARG A 21 38.28 120.65 131.18
C ARG A 21 37.23 120.83 130.09
N ASP A 22 36.60 121.98 129.96
CA ASP A 22 35.63 122.27 128.91
C ASP A 22 36.29 122.22 127.54
N LYS A 23 37.52 122.75 127.42
CA LYS A 23 38.35 122.59 126.22
C LYS A 23 38.66 121.12 125.93
N GLN A 24 39.03 120.35 126.94
CA GLN A 24 39.31 118.92 126.79
C GLN A 24 38.06 118.11 126.39
N ILE A 25 36.88 118.45 126.93
CA ILE A 25 35.59 117.83 126.55
C ILE A 25 35.23 118.20 125.12
N HIS A 26 35.44 119.45 124.70
CA HIS A 26 35.22 119.89 123.33
C HIS A 26 36.16 119.15 122.36
N ASP A 27 37.46 119.10 122.67
CA ASP A 27 38.46 118.40 121.84
C ASP A 27 38.15 116.90 121.74
N LEU A 28 37.72 116.26 122.83
CA LEU A 28 37.25 114.87 122.84
C LEU A 28 35.94 114.69 122.04
N GLY A 29 35.02 115.65 122.10
CA GLY A 29 33.78 115.66 121.32
C GLY A 29 34.06 115.74 119.82
N VAL A 30 34.96 116.64 119.41
CA VAL A 30 35.42 116.76 118.01
C VAL A 30 36.14 115.48 117.56
N ALA A 31 36.98 114.88 118.42
CA ALA A 31 37.64 113.61 118.10
C ALA A 31 36.64 112.44 117.96
N LEU A 32 35.59 112.40 118.79
CA LEU A 32 34.55 111.39 118.73
C LEU A 32 33.65 111.56 117.50
N GLU A 33 33.33 112.80 117.12
CA GLU A 33 32.60 113.11 115.89
C GLU A 33 33.40 112.68 114.66
N LYS A 34 34.70 113.03 114.62
CA LYS A 34 35.62 112.58 113.56
C LYS A 34 35.72 111.05 113.48
N ALA A 35 35.84 110.36 114.62
CA ALA A 35 35.88 108.90 114.66
C ALA A 35 34.55 108.26 114.22
N ASN A 36 33.41 108.89 114.51
CA ASN A 36 32.10 108.43 114.05
C ASN A 36 31.92 108.62 112.53
N ASP A 37 32.41 109.72 111.98
CA ASP A 37 32.40 109.96 110.52
C ASP A 37 33.35 108.99 109.80
N GLU A 38 34.54 108.74 110.35
CA GLU A 38 35.47 107.71 109.84
C GLU A 38 34.83 106.31 109.91
N LYS A 39 34.13 105.98 110.99
CA LYS A 39 33.39 104.71 111.12
C LYS A 39 32.26 104.61 110.09
N ARG A 40 31.49 105.67 109.85
CA ARG A 40 30.44 105.69 108.82
C ARG A 40 31.03 105.51 107.43
N ALA A 41 32.09 106.23 107.10
CA ALA A 41 32.79 106.10 105.83
C ALA A 41 33.34 104.66 105.62
N LEU A 42 33.91 104.05 106.66
CA LEU A 42 34.35 102.65 106.61
C LEU A 42 33.18 101.69 106.46
N GLN A 43 32.04 101.93 107.13
CA GLN A 43 30.84 101.11 106.98
C GLN A 43 30.27 101.18 105.56
N ASP A 44 30.22 102.36 104.95
CA ASP A 44 29.78 102.54 103.57
C ASP A 44 30.75 101.90 102.57
N GLN A 45 32.06 101.99 102.82
CA GLN A 45 33.06 101.27 102.02
C GLN A 45 32.92 99.75 102.12
N ILE A 46 32.71 99.21 103.32
CA ILE A 46 32.48 97.78 103.54
C ILE A 46 31.21 97.35 102.82
N ARG A 47 30.14 98.15 102.89
CA ARG A 47 28.88 97.85 102.19
C ARG A 47 29.08 97.84 100.67
N ALA A 48 29.73 98.84 100.11
CA ALA A 48 30.01 98.91 98.68
C ALA A 48 30.91 97.75 98.19
N GLU A 49 31.92 97.37 98.97
CA GLU A 49 32.75 96.19 98.68
C GLU A 49 31.97 94.88 98.81
N SER A 50 31.06 94.76 99.76
CA SER A 50 30.20 93.58 99.90
C SER A 50 29.24 93.42 98.71
N GLU A 51 28.66 94.51 98.21
CA GLU A 51 27.79 94.52 97.03
C GLU A 51 28.59 94.17 95.76
N ARG A 52 29.82 94.68 95.62
CA ARG A 52 30.73 94.31 94.52
C ARG A 52 31.12 92.84 94.57
N ARG A 53 31.40 92.30 95.76
CA ARG A 53 31.72 90.88 95.94
C ARG A 53 30.53 89.99 95.59
N ALA A 54 29.33 90.33 96.07
CA ALA A 54 28.11 89.59 95.72
C ALA A 54 27.87 89.57 94.19
N ALA A 55 28.01 90.71 93.52
CA ALA A 55 27.88 90.78 92.06
C ALA A 55 28.99 90.01 91.31
N ALA A 56 30.21 89.97 91.86
CA ALA A 56 31.32 89.21 91.29
C ALA A 56 31.11 87.69 91.50
N GLU A 57 30.61 87.27 92.66
CA GLU A 57 30.26 85.88 92.97
C GLU A 57 29.13 85.39 92.07
N GLU A 58 28.07 86.18 91.87
CA GLU A 58 26.98 85.86 90.94
C GLU A 58 27.52 85.68 89.50
N LYS A 59 28.34 86.61 89.01
CA LYS A 59 28.98 86.49 87.70
C LYS A 59 29.89 85.26 87.60
N SER A 60 30.64 84.95 88.65
CA SER A 60 31.52 83.78 88.69
C SER A 60 30.72 82.48 88.63
N SER A 61 29.60 82.40 89.38
CA SER A 61 28.67 81.27 89.31
C SER A 61 28.09 81.09 87.90
N ARG A 62 27.67 82.19 87.25
CA ARG A 62 27.14 82.15 85.88
C ARG A 62 28.18 81.74 84.84
N ILE A 63 29.43 82.19 85.00
CA ILE A 63 30.54 81.77 84.15
C ILE A 63 30.80 80.27 84.33
N SER A 64 30.71 79.74 85.56
CA SER A 64 30.83 78.30 85.80
C SER A 64 29.74 77.52 85.07
N GLU A 65 28.47 77.91 85.23
CA GLU A 65 27.34 77.25 84.54
C GLU A 65 27.49 77.26 83.02
N LEU A 66 27.92 78.39 82.44
CA LEU A 66 28.13 78.52 81.00
C LEU A 66 29.30 77.66 80.52
N LYS A 67 30.38 77.52 81.31
CA LYS A 67 31.48 76.60 81.00
C LYS A 67 31.01 75.15 81.02
N ASP A 68 30.20 74.77 82.00
CA ASP A 68 29.67 73.41 82.10
C ASP A 68 28.74 73.08 80.92
N LEU A 69 27.87 74.02 80.54
CA LEU A 69 27.04 73.89 79.34
C LEU A 69 27.86 73.83 78.05
N LEU A 70 28.91 74.65 77.92
CA LEU A 70 29.79 74.63 76.75
C LEU A 70 30.51 73.28 76.64
N ASN A 71 31.10 72.79 77.72
CA ASN A 71 31.77 71.50 77.78
C ASN A 71 30.81 70.35 77.41
N ALA A 72 29.56 70.40 77.90
CA ALA A 72 28.55 69.41 77.55
C ALA A 72 28.17 69.45 76.06
N LYS A 73 28.08 70.65 75.46
CA LYS A 73 27.81 70.82 74.02
C LYS A 73 28.99 70.39 73.17
N GLU A 74 30.22 70.73 73.55
CA GLU A 74 31.44 70.29 72.88
C GLU A 74 31.57 68.77 72.90
N SER A 75 31.27 68.13 74.04
CA SER A 75 31.22 66.67 74.17
C SER A 75 30.17 66.06 73.24
N GLY A 76 28.98 66.65 73.15
CA GLY A 76 27.92 66.19 72.23
C GLY A 76 28.28 66.38 70.76
N ILE A 77 28.95 67.47 70.40
CA ILE A 77 29.45 67.69 69.03
C ILE A 77 30.50 66.64 68.68
N PHE A 78 31.40 66.30 69.61
CA PHE A 78 32.41 65.27 69.40
C PHE A 78 31.77 63.90 69.16
N GLN A 79 30.77 63.51 69.96
CA GLN A 79 30.02 62.27 69.77
C GLN A 79 29.32 62.21 68.41
N LEU A 80 28.62 63.28 68.01
CA LEU A 80 27.95 63.35 66.72
C LEU A 80 28.93 63.34 65.54
N GLN A 81 30.11 63.92 65.71
CA GLN A 81 31.17 63.85 64.70
C GLN A 81 31.71 62.43 64.58
N GLU A 82 31.92 61.73 65.69
CA GLU A 82 32.34 60.32 65.69
C GLU A 82 31.29 59.40 65.06
N GLU A 83 30.01 59.58 65.38
CA GLU A 83 28.92 58.84 64.72
C GLU A 83 28.88 59.13 63.21
N ASN A 84 29.07 60.38 62.80
CA ASN A 84 29.09 60.74 61.38
C ASN A 84 30.28 60.13 60.64
N THR A 85 31.46 60.05 61.26
CA THR A 85 32.61 59.39 60.62
C THR A 85 32.38 57.89 60.53
N GLN A 86 31.82 57.26 61.56
CA GLN A 86 31.45 55.84 61.54
C GLN A 86 30.41 55.54 60.44
N LEU A 87 29.33 56.32 60.37
CA LEU A 87 28.29 56.16 59.35
C LEU A 87 28.82 56.37 57.93
N LYS A 88 29.71 57.35 57.72
CA LYS A 88 30.36 57.57 56.40
C LYS A 88 31.23 56.39 55.99
N THR A 89 31.99 55.82 56.93
CA THR A 89 32.79 54.62 56.66
C THR A 89 31.89 53.45 56.30
N GLN A 90 30.83 53.20 57.07
CA GLN A 90 29.85 52.13 56.78
C GLN A 90 29.16 52.32 55.41
N LEU A 91 28.80 53.56 55.05
CA LEU A 91 28.23 53.85 53.73
C LEU A 91 29.22 53.49 52.62
N SER A 92 30.50 53.88 52.74
CA SER A 92 31.51 53.56 51.73
C SER A 92 31.75 52.06 51.60
N GLU A 93 31.74 51.32 52.71
CA GLU A 93 31.85 49.85 52.73
C GLU A 93 30.64 49.16 52.08
N LEU A 94 29.43 49.67 52.34
CA LEU A 94 28.21 49.14 51.72
C LEU A 94 28.14 49.46 50.22
N GLU A 95 28.52 50.67 49.81
CA GLU A 95 28.58 51.06 48.40
C GLU A 95 29.56 50.20 47.61
N THR A 96 30.75 49.96 48.16
CA THR A 96 31.74 49.07 47.55
C THR A 96 31.25 47.62 47.49
N ARG A 97 30.64 47.10 48.56
CA ARG A 97 30.04 45.75 48.55
C ARG A 97 28.96 45.60 47.49
N ILE A 98 28.06 46.59 47.35
CA ILE A 98 27.00 46.57 46.34
C ILE A 98 27.60 46.64 44.93
N ALA A 99 28.64 47.44 44.71
CA ALA A 99 29.31 47.53 43.42
C ALA A 99 29.96 46.17 43.03
N ASP A 100 30.63 45.52 43.98
CA ASP A 100 31.25 44.21 43.77
C ASP A 100 30.21 43.10 43.52
N GLU A 101 29.12 43.08 44.29
CA GLU A 101 28.02 42.14 44.08
C GLU A 101 27.37 42.33 42.70
N ARG A 102 27.09 43.57 42.30
CA ARG A 102 26.55 43.88 40.98
C ARG A 102 27.48 43.42 39.86
N LYS A 103 28.79 43.66 40.00
CA LYS A 103 29.78 43.19 39.05
C LYS A 103 29.81 41.65 38.96
N SER A 104 29.82 40.96 40.10
CA SER A 104 29.79 39.50 40.14
C SER A 104 28.52 38.90 39.53
N ILE A 105 27.37 39.53 39.77
CA ILE A 105 26.09 39.12 39.17
C ILE A 105 26.13 39.32 37.65
N GLN A 106 26.65 40.45 37.18
CA GLN A 106 26.78 40.71 35.75
C GLN A 106 27.68 39.67 35.07
N GLU A 107 28.85 39.38 35.64
CA GLU A 107 29.75 38.34 35.13
C GLU A 107 29.08 36.95 35.09
N LYS A 108 28.28 36.60 36.11
CA LYS A 108 27.51 35.36 36.12
C LYS A 108 26.42 35.34 35.05
N LEU A 109 25.72 36.45 34.83
CA LEU A 109 24.70 36.55 33.78
C LEU A 109 25.32 36.41 32.39
N ASP A 110 26.47 37.04 32.16
CA ASP A 110 27.20 36.94 30.89
C ASP A 110 27.70 35.50 30.65
N LEU A 111 28.18 34.83 31.69
CA LEU A 111 28.56 33.41 31.64
C LEU A 111 27.36 32.49 31.34
N LEU A 112 26.21 32.74 31.98
CA LEU A 112 24.99 31.97 31.75
C LEU A 112 24.45 32.17 30.33
N ASN A 113 24.40 33.41 29.84
CA ASN A 113 23.96 33.74 28.49
C ASN A 113 24.86 33.12 27.42
N SER A 114 26.18 33.21 27.61
CA SER A 114 27.15 32.57 26.70
C SER A 114 27.02 31.05 26.73
N SER A 115 26.88 30.43 27.91
CA SER A 115 26.64 29.00 28.05
C SER A 115 25.33 28.56 27.39
N GLN A 116 24.25 29.33 27.55
CA GLN A 116 22.96 29.07 26.91
C GLN A 116 23.06 29.14 25.38
N THR A 117 23.83 30.10 24.87
CA THR A 117 24.08 30.24 23.42
C THR A 117 24.87 29.04 22.90
N ILE A 118 25.96 28.65 23.57
CA ILE A 118 26.77 27.47 23.21
C ILE A 118 25.91 26.21 23.23
N LEU A 119 25.07 26.01 24.25
CA LEU A 119 24.17 24.87 24.33
C LEU A 119 23.11 24.88 23.22
N ALA A 120 22.55 26.04 22.88
CA ALA A 120 21.59 26.17 21.78
C ALA A 120 22.23 25.82 20.43
N ASP A 121 23.45 26.31 20.17
CA ASP A 121 24.19 26.01 18.96
C ASP A 121 24.62 24.55 18.88
N ALA A 122 25.12 23.98 19.98
CA ALA A 122 25.47 22.56 20.07
C ALA A 122 24.24 21.67 19.86
N PHE A 123 23.09 22.02 20.45
CA PHE A 123 21.84 21.31 20.26
C PHE A 123 21.35 21.39 18.80
N LYS A 124 21.44 22.57 18.18
CA LYS A 124 21.08 22.76 16.77
C LYS A 124 21.97 21.94 15.84
N ALA A 125 23.28 21.94 16.08
CA ALA A 125 24.24 21.15 15.31
C ALA A 125 24.00 19.64 15.49
N LEU A 126 23.84 19.17 16.73
CA LEU A 126 23.58 17.77 17.02
C LEU A 126 22.24 17.30 16.42
N SER A 127 21.20 18.13 16.51
CA SER A 127 19.89 17.82 15.92
C SER A 127 19.97 17.76 14.41
N ALA A 128 20.67 18.69 13.76
CA ALA A 128 20.86 18.67 12.31
C ALA A 128 21.62 17.42 11.86
N GLU A 129 22.69 17.04 12.57
CA GLU A 129 23.48 15.85 12.26
C GLU A 129 22.68 14.56 12.51
N ALA A 130 21.98 14.46 13.65
CA ALA A 130 21.13 13.31 13.97
C ALA A 130 19.99 13.14 12.96
N LEU A 131 19.34 14.24 12.56
CA LEU A 131 18.25 14.19 11.56
C LEU A 131 18.79 13.80 10.18
N LYS A 132 19.95 14.33 9.78
CA LYS A 132 20.61 13.98 8.51
C LYS A 132 21.04 12.51 8.50
N SER A 133 21.69 12.05 9.56
CA SER A 133 22.11 10.65 9.72
C SER A 133 20.90 9.71 9.70
N ASN A 134 19.85 10.02 10.46
CA ASN A 134 18.63 9.21 10.51
C ASN A 134 17.90 9.17 9.15
N ASN A 135 17.76 10.31 8.47
CA ASN A 135 17.19 10.34 7.12
C ASN A 135 18.00 9.51 6.13
N GLN A 136 19.33 9.54 6.22
CA GLN A 136 20.18 8.77 5.33
C GLN A 136 20.06 7.26 5.60
N SER A 137 20.09 6.83 6.87
CA SER A 137 19.85 5.45 7.24
C SER A 137 18.44 4.97 6.84
N PHE A 138 17.42 5.82 6.98
CA PHE A 138 16.07 5.52 6.53
C PHE A 138 15.99 5.34 5.00
N LEU A 139 16.64 6.21 4.22
CA LEU A 139 16.69 6.08 2.76
C LEU A 139 17.48 4.84 2.32
N GLU A 140 18.57 4.49 2.99
CA GLU A 140 19.31 3.26 2.73
C GLU A 140 18.46 2.02 3.03
N LEU A 141 17.76 1.99 4.15
CA LEU A 141 16.84 0.91 4.50
C LEU A 141 15.67 0.82 3.51
N ALA A 142 15.10 1.95 3.11
CA ALA A 142 14.04 2.01 2.13
C ALA A 142 14.51 1.48 0.77
N LYS A 143 15.72 1.84 0.32
CA LYS A 143 16.32 1.29 -0.91
C LYS A 143 16.54 -0.22 -0.79
N ALA A 144 17.15 -0.70 0.29
CA ALA A 144 17.42 -2.12 0.48
C ALA A 144 16.14 -2.96 0.53
N THR A 145 15.09 -2.46 1.19
CA THR A 145 13.78 -3.13 1.24
C THR A 145 13.08 -3.11 -0.11
N LEU A 146 13.06 -1.97 -0.82
CA LEU A 146 12.50 -1.87 -2.18
C LEU A 146 13.23 -2.77 -3.18
N GLU A 147 14.56 -2.79 -3.16
CA GLU A 147 15.36 -3.69 -4.00
C GLU A 147 15.02 -5.15 -3.71
N LYS A 148 14.91 -5.53 -2.43
CA LYS A 148 14.50 -6.88 -2.04
C LYS A 148 13.11 -7.23 -2.58
N PHE A 149 12.12 -6.35 -2.39
CA PHE A 149 10.78 -6.58 -2.93
C PHE A 149 10.75 -6.62 -4.46
N GLN A 150 11.57 -5.82 -5.14
CA GLN A 150 11.67 -5.82 -6.59
C GLN A 150 12.29 -7.11 -7.13
N ILE A 151 13.34 -7.61 -6.47
CA ILE A 151 13.95 -8.91 -6.78
C ILE A 151 12.96 -10.05 -6.55
N GLU A 152 12.23 -10.02 -5.43
CA GLU A 152 11.23 -11.04 -5.08
C GLU A 152 10.05 -11.03 -6.06
N ALA A 153 9.56 -9.85 -6.46
CA ALA A 153 8.51 -9.70 -7.47
C ALA A 153 8.97 -10.15 -8.87
N GLN A 154 10.21 -9.84 -9.28
CA GLN A 154 10.78 -10.36 -10.53
C GLN A 154 10.97 -11.89 -10.50
N GLY A 155 11.35 -12.44 -9.35
CA GLY A 155 11.45 -13.88 -9.12
C GLY A 155 10.10 -14.58 -9.26
N ASP A 156 9.06 -14.04 -8.62
CA ASP A 156 7.69 -14.58 -8.68
C ASP A 156 7.11 -14.49 -10.10
N LEU A 157 7.33 -13.37 -10.82
CA LEU A 157 6.92 -13.25 -12.22
C LEU A 157 7.59 -14.29 -13.13
N LYS A 158 8.89 -14.56 -12.95
CA LYS A 158 9.59 -15.61 -13.71
C LYS A 158 9.08 -17.01 -13.38
N GLN A 159 8.75 -17.29 -12.11
CA GLN A 159 8.15 -18.56 -11.70
C GLN A 159 6.75 -18.74 -12.30
N ARG A 160 5.90 -17.71 -12.26
CA ARG A 160 4.58 -17.73 -12.90
C ARG A 160 4.67 -17.91 -14.41
N GLN A 161 5.61 -17.24 -15.08
CA GLN A 161 5.81 -17.38 -16.51
C GLN A 161 6.20 -18.82 -16.88
N LYS A 162 7.13 -19.44 -16.13
CA LYS A 162 7.45 -20.87 -16.29
C LYS A 162 6.28 -21.81 -16.00
N ALA A 163 5.49 -21.52 -14.96
CA ALA A 163 4.32 -22.33 -14.63
C ALA A 163 3.25 -22.27 -15.74
N VAL A 164 3.01 -21.08 -16.31
CA VAL A 164 2.09 -20.88 -17.44
C VAL A 164 2.63 -21.58 -18.69
N GLU A 165 3.92 -21.45 -19.00
CA GLU A 165 4.56 -22.14 -20.13
C GLU A 165 4.39 -23.67 -20.02
N ASN A 166 4.65 -24.23 -18.83
CA ASN A 166 4.47 -25.66 -18.55
C ASN A 166 3.00 -26.12 -18.62
N LEU A 167 2.02 -25.24 -18.36
CA LEU A 167 0.60 -25.56 -18.51
C LEU A 167 0.12 -25.47 -19.98
N VAL A 168 0.70 -24.57 -20.77
CA VAL A 168 0.29 -24.32 -22.16
C VAL A 168 0.95 -25.30 -23.14
N LEU A 169 2.18 -25.76 -22.86
CA LEU A 169 2.90 -26.75 -23.67
C LEU A 169 2.09 -28.03 -23.96
N PRO A 170 1.50 -28.72 -22.95
CA PRO A 170 0.70 -29.92 -23.17
C PRO A 170 -0.55 -29.67 -24.01
N VAL A 171 -1.15 -28.48 -23.92
CA VAL A 171 -2.31 -28.09 -24.72
C VAL A 171 -1.90 -27.89 -26.17
N ARG A 172 -0.78 -27.21 -26.42
CA ARG A 172 -0.22 -27.04 -27.78
C ARG A 172 0.11 -28.39 -28.42
N GLU A 173 0.75 -29.28 -27.68
CA GLU A 173 1.07 -30.63 -28.16
C GLU A 173 -0.18 -31.47 -28.45
N SER A 174 -1.21 -31.36 -27.59
CA SER A 174 -2.49 -32.05 -27.79
C SER A 174 -3.21 -31.53 -29.03
N LEU A 175 -3.22 -30.21 -29.26
CA LEU A 175 -3.82 -29.61 -30.47
C LEU A 175 -3.10 -30.05 -31.74
N LEU A 176 -1.77 -30.15 -31.73
CA LEU A 176 -1.00 -30.67 -32.86
C LEU A 176 -1.31 -32.15 -33.15
N LYS A 177 -1.48 -32.98 -32.10
CA LYS A 177 -1.90 -34.38 -32.26
C LYS A 177 -3.30 -34.49 -32.84
N VAL A 178 -4.23 -33.65 -32.40
CA VAL A 178 -5.61 -33.63 -32.93
C VAL A 178 -5.62 -33.19 -34.39
N ASP A 179 -4.88 -32.14 -34.75
CA ASP A 179 -4.77 -31.69 -36.14
C ASP A 179 -4.23 -32.81 -37.06
N TYR A 180 -3.18 -33.49 -36.61
CA TYR A 180 -2.62 -34.64 -37.33
C TYR A 180 -3.63 -35.79 -37.48
N GLN A 181 -4.36 -36.14 -36.43
CA GLN A 181 -5.40 -37.17 -36.49
C GLN A 181 -6.55 -36.79 -37.43
N ILE A 182 -6.96 -35.52 -37.46
CA ILE A 182 -7.98 -35.03 -38.39
C ILE A 182 -7.52 -35.14 -39.84
N GLN A 183 -6.27 -34.77 -40.13
CA GLN A 183 -5.70 -34.90 -41.48
C GLN A 183 -5.66 -36.37 -41.94
N GLU A 184 -5.28 -37.30 -41.07
CA GLU A 184 -5.29 -38.73 -41.36
C GLU A 184 -6.71 -39.26 -41.60
N ILE A 185 -7.69 -38.83 -40.80
CA ILE A 185 -9.10 -39.20 -40.99
C ILE A 185 -9.62 -38.68 -42.35
N GLU A 186 -9.37 -37.42 -42.70
CA GLU A 186 -9.80 -36.86 -43.99
C GLU A 186 -9.14 -37.55 -45.18
N LYS A 187 -7.87 -37.98 -45.04
CA LYS A 187 -7.18 -38.77 -46.07
C LYS A 187 -7.82 -40.15 -46.23
N ALA A 188 -8.01 -40.88 -45.14
CA ALA A 188 -8.67 -42.19 -45.15
C ALA A 188 -10.10 -42.10 -45.71
N ARG A 189 -10.82 -41.03 -45.39
CA ARG A 189 -12.16 -40.76 -45.90
C ARG A 189 -12.18 -40.55 -47.42
N LYS A 190 -11.23 -39.78 -47.97
CA LYS A 190 -11.10 -39.59 -49.43
C LYS A 190 -10.77 -40.90 -50.15
N GLU A 191 -9.88 -41.72 -49.59
CA GLU A 191 -9.55 -43.04 -50.15
C GLU A 191 -10.77 -43.97 -50.16
N ALA A 192 -11.53 -44.01 -49.07
CA ALA A 192 -12.76 -44.81 -48.97
C ALA A 192 -13.86 -44.35 -49.95
N TYR A 193 -14.06 -43.04 -50.14
CA TYR A 193 -15.01 -42.55 -51.14
C TYR A 193 -14.55 -42.81 -52.58
N GLY A 194 -13.23 -42.77 -52.82
CA GLY A 194 -12.64 -43.12 -54.12
C GLY A 194 -12.93 -44.57 -54.49
N SER A 195 -12.64 -45.51 -53.58
CA SER A 195 -12.88 -46.94 -53.80
C SER A 195 -14.37 -47.27 -53.96
N LEU A 196 -15.25 -46.62 -53.19
CA LEU A 196 -16.69 -46.78 -53.33
C LEU A 196 -17.19 -46.27 -54.69
N SER A 197 -16.69 -45.12 -55.15
CA SER A 197 -17.04 -44.56 -56.46
C SER A 197 -16.61 -45.49 -57.61
N GLU A 198 -15.42 -46.11 -57.50
CA GLU A 198 -14.96 -47.11 -58.47
C GLU A 198 -15.83 -48.38 -58.45
N GLN A 199 -16.21 -48.86 -57.27
CA GLN A 199 -17.11 -50.02 -57.13
C GLN A 199 -18.50 -49.75 -57.74
N VAL A 200 -19.05 -48.56 -57.50
CA VAL A 200 -20.34 -48.14 -58.11
C VAL A 200 -20.23 -48.06 -59.62
N LYS A 201 -19.15 -47.48 -60.18
CA LYS A 201 -18.93 -47.45 -61.63
C LYS A 201 -18.81 -48.86 -62.22
N SER A 202 -18.07 -49.75 -61.56
CA SER A 202 -17.93 -51.15 -61.97
C SER A 202 -19.27 -51.88 -62.01
N LEU A 203 -20.12 -51.68 -61.00
CA LEU A 203 -21.49 -52.22 -60.96
C LEU A 203 -22.34 -51.75 -62.14
N ILE A 204 -22.34 -50.46 -62.44
CA ILE A 204 -23.09 -49.89 -63.58
C ILE A 204 -22.65 -50.54 -64.90
N THR A 205 -21.33 -50.61 -65.14
CA THR A 205 -20.82 -51.22 -66.39
C THR A 205 -21.13 -52.71 -66.52
N THR A 206 -21.18 -53.43 -65.40
CA THR A 206 -21.54 -54.86 -65.38
C THR A 206 -23.01 -55.05 -65.70
N GLN A 207 -23.87 -54.18 -65.17
CA GLN A 207 -25.31 -54.21 -65.43
C GLN A 207 -25.65 -53.93 -66.90
N GLU A 208 -24.98 -52.95 -67.53
CA GLU A 208 -25.16 -52.66 -68.96
C GLU A 208 -24.76 -53.84 -69.86
N LYS A 209 -23.63 -54.49 -69.56
CA LYS A 209 -23.17 -55.68 -70.30
C LYS A 209 -24.17 -56.84 -70.19
N LEU A 210 -24.73 -57.05 -68.99
CA LEU A 210 -25.68 -58.11 -68.72
C LEU A 210 -26.99 -57.87 -69.50
N GLN A 211 -27.52 -56.64 -69.47
CA GLN A 211 -28.73 -56.27 -70.22
C GLN A 211 -28.57 -56.49 -71.73
N SER A 212 -27.41 -56.13 -72.29
CA SER A 212 -27.11 -56.33 -73.72
C SER A 212 -27.04 -57.81 -74.11
N ALA A 213 -26.36 -58.64 -73.30
CA ALA A 213 -26.25 -60.08 -73.55
C ALA A 213 -27.62 -60.78 -73.51
N THR A 214 -28.47 -60.45 -72.53
CA THR A 214 -29.83 -61.00 -72.43
C THR A 214 -30.69 -60.58 -73.62
N GLY A 215 -30.60 -59.32 -74.05
CA GLY A 215 -31.33 -58.84 -75.24
C GLY A 215 -30.94 -59.56 -76.54
N ASN A 216 -29.66 -59.85 -76.73
CA ASN A 216 -29.18 -60.60 -77.89
C ASN A 216 -29.67 -62.07 -77.89
N LEU A 217 -29.75 -62.70 -76.72
CA LEU A 217 -30.26 -64.06 -76.58
C LEU A 217 -31.76 -64.15 -76.96
N VAL A 218 -32.58 -63.22 -76.47
CA VAL A 218 -34.01 -63.16 -76.81
C VAL A 218 -34.22 -62.95 -78.31
N LYS A 219 -33.44 -62.06 -78.94
CA LYS A 219 -33.49 -61.85 -80.40
C LYS A 219 -33.13 -63.11 -81.19
N ALA A 220 -32.11 -63.87 -80.75
CA ALA A 220 -31.72 -65.11 -81.39
C ALA A 220 -32.85 -66.17 -81.35
N LEU A 221 -33.57 -66.28 -80.22
CA LEU A 221 -34.71 -67.20 -80.06
C LEU A 221 -35.98 -66.76 -80.82
N ARG A 222 -35.99 -65.61 -81.51
CA ARG A 222 -37.09 -65.18 -82.39
C ARG A 222 -36.92 -65.62 -83.85
N ALA A 223 -35.72 -66.01 -84.27
CA ALA A 223 -35.49 -66.47 -85.64
C ALA A 223 -36.00 -67.91 -85.82
N PRO A 224 -36.85 -68.21 -86.83
CA PRO A 224 -37.41 -69.55 -87.04
C PRO A 224 -36.35 -70.66 -87.15
N SER A 225 -35.25 -70.40 -87.85
CA SER A 225 -34.15 -71.36 -88.03
C SER A 225 -33.38 -71.65 -86.74
N VAL A 226 -33.13 -70.62 -85.92
CA VAL A 226 -32.41 -70.76 -84.64
C VAL A 226 -33.29 -71.45 -83.60
N ARG A 227 -34.61 -71.19 -83.60
CA ARG A 227 -35.57 -71.91 -82.76
C ARG A 227 -35.65 -73.38 -83.08
N GLY A 228 -35.76 -73.75 -84.36
CA GLY A 228 -35.77 -75.15 -84.78
C GLY A 228 -34.52 -75.87 -84.28
N ARG A 229 -33.35 -75.28 -84.52
CA ARG A 229 -32.07 -75.81 -84.05
C ARG A 229 -31.94 -75.88 -82.52
N TRP A 230 -32.49 -74.90 -81.80
CA TRP A 230 -32.55 -74.94 -80.34
C TRP A 230 -33.45 -76.08 -79.84
N GLY A 231 -34.60 -76.28 -80.48
CA GLY A 231 -35.50 -77.40 -80.22
C GLY A 231 -34.82 -78.76 -80.45
N GLU A 232 -34.08 -78.91 -81.56
CA GLU A 232 -33.29 -80.10 -81.86
C GLU A 232 -32.19 -80.36 -80.81
N ILE A 233 -31.42 -79.33 -80.45
CA ILE A 233 -30.37 -79.45 -79.41
C ILE A 233 -30.98 -79.82 -78.07
N GLN A 234 -32.13 -79.24 -77.72
CA GLN A 234 -32.81 -79.55 -76.48
C GLN A 234 -33.38 -80.99 -76.50
N LEU A 235 -33.97 -81.43 -77.63
CA LEU A 235 -34.42 -82.81 -77.81
C LEU A 235 -33.26 -83.79 -77.61
N LYS A 236 -32.11 -83.52 -78.25
CA LYS A 236 -30.89 -84.31 -78.08
C LYS A 236 -30.47 -84.39 -76.61
N ARG A 237 -30.38 -83.24 -75.92
CA ARG A 237 -30.03 -83.19 -74.50
C ARG A 237 -30.99 -83.99 -73.63
N VAL A 238 -32.29 -83.92 -73.90
CA VAL A 238 -33.32 -84.67 -73.14
C VAL A 238 -33.13 -86.17 -73.32
N ILE A 239 -32.84 -86.63 -74.54
CA ILE A 239 -32.65 -88.05 -74.87
C ILE A 239 -31.32 -88.58 -74.31
N GLU A 240 -30.26 -87.78 -74.36
CA GLU A 240 -28.97 -88.08 -73.71
C GLU A 240 -29.15 -88.18 -72.18
N ILE A 241 -29.92 -87.27 -71.55
CA ILE A 241 -30.24 -87.33 -70.12
C ILE A 241 -31.09 -88.57 -69.79
N ALA A 242 -31.97 -89.00 -70.70
CA ALA A 242 -32.74 -90.24 -70.56
C ALA A 242 -31.87 -91.51 -70.70
N GLY A 243 -30.56 -91.37 -70.94
CA GLY A 243 -29.60 -92.47 -70.97
C GLY A 243 -29.44 -93.12 -72.35
N MET A 244 -30.03 -92.56 -73.40
CA MET A 244 -29.88 -93.07 -74.76
C MET A 244 -28.58 -92.58 -75.39
N LEU A 245 -27.85 -93.48 -76.06
CA LEU A 245 -26.60 -93.18 -76.73
C LEU A 245 -26.82 -92.80 -78.20
N PRO A 246 -26.19 -91.72 -78.68
CA PRO A 246 -26.24 -91.35 -80.09
C PRO A 246 -25.65 -92.47 -80.96
N TYR A 247 -26.22 -92.65 -82.15
CA TYR A 247 -25.88 -93.68 -83.15
C TYR A 247 -26.20 -95.13 -82.77
N CYS A 248 -26.27 -95.47 -81.48
CA CYS A 248 -26.70 -96.77 -80.98
C CYS A 248 -28.22 -96.81 -80.82
N ASP A 249 -28.75 -95.94 -79.95
CA ASP A 249 -30.14 -95.94 -79.53
C ASP A 249 -30.98 -94.94 -80.34
N PHE A 250 -30.37 -93.85 -80.82
CA PHE A 250 -31.05 -92.89 -81.68
C PHE A 250 -30.16 -92.33 -82.79
N VAL A 251 -30.79 -91.82 -83.86
CA VAL A 251 -30.13 -91.14 -84.98
C VAL A 251 -30.87 -89.85 -85.31
N GLU A 252 -30.13 -88.75 -85.47
CA GLU A 252 -30.64 -87.44 -85.90
C GLU A 252 -30.81 -87.40 -87.44
N GLN A 253 -31.90 -86.81 -87.94
CA GLN A 253 -32.09 -86.38 -89.34
C GLN A 253 -31.67 -87.37 -90.46
N LYS A 254 -32.08 -88.64 -90.40
CA LYS A 254 -31.91 -89.57 -91.54
C LYS A 254 -33.10 -89.44 -92.50
N THR A 255 -32.87 -89.13 -93.77
CA THR A 255 -33.91 -89.23 -94.82
C THR A 255 -34.27 -90.71 -94.97
N VAL A 256 -35.49 -91.09 -94.59
CA VAL A 256 -35.99 -92.46 -94.77
C VAL A 256 -36.83 -92.48 -96.04
N ALA A 257 -36.57 -93.45 -96.93
CA ALA A 257 -37.44 -93.72 -98.07
C ALA A 257 -38.65 -94.53 -97.60
N ALA A 258 -39.86 -93.99 -97.78
CA ALA A 258 -41.12 -94.70 -97.59
C ALA A 258 -41.85 -94.76 -98.94
N ASP A 259 -42.66 -95.80 -99.16
CA ASP A 259 -43.27 -96.15 -100.45
C ASP A 259 -44.23 -95.09 -101.04
N GLU A 260 -44.54 -93.99 -100.33
CA GLU A 260 -45.28 -92.82 -100.86
C GLU A 260 -44.70 -91.46 -100.42
N GLY A 261 -43.37 -91.30 -100.41
CA GLY A 261 -42.69 -89.99 -100.29
C GLY A 261 -41.64 -89.89 -99.17
N HIS A 262 -40.76 -88.87 -99.26
CA HIS A 262 -39.71 -88.63 -98.26
C HIS A 262 -40.24 -87.85 -97.05
N ILE A 263 -40.20 -88.47 -95.87
CA ILE A 263 -40.43 -87.81 -94.58
C ILE A 263 -39.08 -87.70 -93.86
N ARG A 264 -38.72 -86.51 -93.40
CA ARG A 264 -37.49 -86.26 -92.64
C ARG A 264 -37.83 -85.92 -91.19
N PRO A 265 -37.77 -86.89 -90.27
CA PRO A 265 -38.01 -86.64 -88.87
C PRO A 265 -36.78 -86.03 -88.18
N ASP A 266 -37.00 -85.28 -87.09
CA ASP A 266 -35.94 -84.69 -86.28
C ASP A 266 -35.05 -85.76 -85.64
N LEU A 267 -35.65 -86.86 -85.15
CA LEU A 267 -34.93 -87.93 -84.48
C LEU A 267 -35.63 -89.30 -84.64
N ILE A 268 -34.84 -90.37 -84.77
CA ILE A 268 -35.32 -91.76 -84.85
C ILE A 268 -34.71 -92.57 -83.71
N VAL A 269 -35.53 -93.09 -82.81
CA VAL A 269 -35.13 -94.02 -81.73
C VAL A 269 -35.29 -95.46 -82.21
N ARG A 270 -34.27 -96.29 -82.03
CA ARG A 270 -34.27 -97.71 -82.38
C ARG A 270 -34.66 -98.55 -81.17
N LEU A 271 -35.64 -99.43 -81.33
CA LEU A 271 -36.10 -100.34 -80.29
C LEU A 271 -35.66 -101.79 -80.55
N PRO A 272 -35.59 -102.64 -79.50
CA PRO A 272 -35.33 -104.07 -79.67
C PRO A 272 -36.37 -104.74 -80.59
N GLY A 273 -35.93 -105.72 -81.38
CA GLY A 273 -36.80 -106.44 -82.33
C GLY A 273 -36.99 -105.73 -83.68
N GLY A 274 -36.14 -104.75 -84.02
CA GLY A 274 -36.12 -104.09 -85.33
C GLY A 274 -37.18 -103.02 -85.53
N LYS A 275 -37.83 -102.56 -84.44
CA LYS A 275 -38.84 -101.49 -84.49
C LYS A 275 -38.17 -100.12 -84.37
N ASN A 276 -38.71 -99.10 -85.03
CA ASN A 276 -38.23 -97.72 -84.95
C ASN A 276 -39.36 -96.80 -84.47
N VAL A 277 -39.05 -95.87 -83.57
CA VAL A 277 -39.93 -94.76 -83.16
C VAL A 277 -39.40 -93.48 -83.76
N VAL A 278 -40.26 -92.78 -84.47
CA VAL A 278 -39.95 -91.52 -85.13
C VAL A 278 -40.43 -90.37 -84.25
N VAL A 279 -39.56 -89.41 -83.97
CA VAL A 279 -39.81 -88.25 -83.09
C VAL A 279 -39.61 -86.96 -83.87
N ASP A 280 -40.59 -86.07 -83.80
CA ASP A 280 -40.58 -84.70 -84.33
C ASP A 280 -40.69 -83.74 -83.14
N ALA A 281 -39.77 -82.79 -83.00
CA ALA A 281 -39.76 -81.84 -81.89
C ALA A 281 -40.12 -80.45 -82.39
N LYS A 282 -41.39 -80.07 -82.16
CA LYS A 282 -41.84 -78.71 -82.41
C LYS A 282 -41.76 -77.87 -81.15
N ALA A 283 -41.15 -76.69 -81.29
CA ALA A 283 -41.02 -75.71 -80.22
C ALA A 283 -41.79 -74.42 -80.59
N PRO A 284 -43.13 -74.38 -80.42
CA PRO A 284 -43.93 -73.17 -80.66
C PRO A 284 -43.67 -72.12 -79.57
N LEU A 285 -42.52 -71.46 -79.65
CA LEU A 285 -42.02 -70.52 -78.63
C LEU A 285 -42.41 -69.06 -78.89
N GLN A 286 -42.90 -68.75 -80.10
CA GLN A 286 -43.16 -67.36 -80.52
C GLN A 286 -44.22 -66.68 -79.63
N ALA A 287 -45.40 -67.31 -79.48
CA ALA A 287 -46.48 -66.75 -78.67
C ALA A 287 -46.10 -66.62 -77.19
N TYR A 288 -45.25 -67.51 -76.67
CA TYR A 288 -44.72 -67.40 -75.31
C TYR A 288 -43.79 -66.18 -75.16
N LEU A 289 -42.87 -65.97 -76.11
CA LEU A 289 -41.97 -64.80 -76.09
C LEU A 289 -42.75 -63.49 -76.25
N GLU A 290 -43.79 -63.47 -77.08
CA GLU A 290 -44.70 -62.32 -77.22
C GLU A 290 -45.48 -62.05 -75.92
N ALA A 291 -45.94 -63.10 -75.23
CA ALA A 291 -46.59 -62.97 -73.93
C ALA A 291 -45.64 -62.38 -72.88
N MET A 292 -44.36 -62.79 -72.87
CA MET A 292 -43.35 -62.26 -71.92
C MET A 292 -42.99 -60.79 -72.19
N GLU A 293 -43.12 -60.31 -73.43
CA GLU A 293 -42.83 -58.92 -73.80
C GLU A 293 -44.07 -58.01 -73.86
N ALA A 294 -45.26 -58.57 -73.67
CA ALA A 294 -46.51 -57.82 -73.73
C ALA A 294 -46.57 -56.73 -72.64
N GLN A 295 -46.84 -55.49 -73.05
CA GLN A 295 -46.90 -54.31 -72.18
C GLN A 295 -48.17 -54.25 -71.31
N ASN A 296 -49.16 -55.09 -71.59
CA ASN A 296 -50.42 -55.12 -70.86
C ASN A 296 -50.89 -56.56 -70.61
N ASP A 297 -51.61 -56.75 -69.51
CA ASP A 297 -52.04 -58.07 -69.04
C ASP A 297 -53.01 -58.76 -70.01
N ARG A 298 -53.81 -57.97 -70.75
CA ARG A 298 -54.77 -58.50 -71.72
C ARG A 298 -54.05 -59.18 -72.89
N SER A 299 -53.12 -58.49 -73.54
CA SER A 299 -52.30 -59.03 -74.63
C SER A 299 -51.42 -60.18 -74.14
N ARG A 300 -50.88 -60.11 -72.91
CA ARG A 300 -50.16 -61.24 -72.31
C ARG A 300 -51.04 -62.49 -72.26
N LEU A 301 -52.28 -62.34 -71.80
CA LEU A 301 -53.22 -63.45 -71.63
C LEU A 301 -53.71 -63.99 -72.98
N GLU A 302 -53.89 -63.13 -73.98
CA GLU A 302 -54.18 -63.53 -75.37
C GLU A 302 -53.02 -64.34 -75.98
N HIS A 303 -51.78 -63.83 -75.93
CA HIS A 303 -50.61 -64.56 -76.41
C HIS A 303 -50.34 -65.86 -75.64
N MET A 304 -50.63 -65.90 -74.34
CA MET A 304 -50.51 -67.14 -73.55
C MET A 304 -51.56 -68.17 -73.96
N LYS A 305 -52.79 -67.74 -74.29
CA LYS A 305 -53.81 -68.62 -74.88
C LYS A 305 -53.38 -69.12 -76.25
N ASP A 306 -52.76 -68.26 -77.06
CA ASP A 306 -52.21 -68.65 -78.36
C ASP A 306 -51.06 -69.64 -78.22
N HIS A 307 -50.19 -69.46 -77.23
CA HIS A 307 -49.14 -70.43 -76.92
C HIS A 307 -49.75 -71.78 -76.50
N ALA A 308 -50.73 -71.79 -75.60
CA ALA A 308 -51.43 -73.00 -75.19
C ALA A 308 -52.11 -73.71 -76.38
N ARG A 309 -52.75 -72.94 -77.27
CA ARG A 309 -53.33 -73.46 -78.52
C ARG A 309 -52.26 -74.05 -79.44
N GLN A 310 -51.16 -73.34 -79.68
CA GLN A 310 -50.07 -73.82 -80.53
C GLN A 310 -49.42 -75.08 -79.94
N VAL A 311 -49.27 -75.18 -78.61
CA VAL A 311 -48.78 -76.41 -77.98
C VAL A 311 -49.79 -77.54 -78.18
N HIS A 312 -51.09 -77.28 -78.00
CA HIS A 312 -52.13 -78.29 -78.16
C HIS A 312 -52.30 -78.78 -79.60
N GLU A 313 -52.19 -77.90 -80.61
CA GLU A 313 -52.23 -78.27 -82.03
C GLU A 313 -51.06 -79.17 -82.46
N HIS A 314 -49.98 -79.21 -81.66
CA HIS A 314 -48.76 -79.97 -81.96
C HIS A 314 -48.54 -81.17 -81.04
N MET A 315 -49.48 -81.48 -80.13
CA MET A 315 -49.50 -82.69 -79.30
C MET A 315 -50.38 -83.77 -79.95
#